data_AF-A0A3A8FYE1-F1
#
_entry.id   AF-A0A3A8FYE1-F1
#
_cell.length_a   1.000
_cell.length_b   1.000
_cell.length_c   1.000
_cell.angle_alpha   90.00
_cell.angle_beta   90.00
_cell.angle_gamma   90.00
#
_symmetry.space_group_name_H-M   'P 1'
#
loop_
_entity.id
_entity.type
_entity.pdbx_description
1 polymer ?
#
loop_
_entity_poly.entity_id
_entity_poly.type
_entity_poly.pdbx_seq_one_letter_code
_entity_poly.pdbx_strand_id
1 'polypeptide(L)'
;MTQEKAKKRGRPAKLLQVAELHDFVEYLLEKHPRTDLQNQVIDDLQAEDFNFEMLSEAQQILVREALKPYREHIKLKTLFDQLSTFPEPTEYETKFIELFKSYKNQELGNSELNILKTMFTRYQRFKAQELQMKDLELYLTQIQKKDEGKKRKADNQRKFELGGAVIAAFKKMNKKIPEDVSQVTNLIIGNDNFCEKISQTDLYQKVCKHEDIYSKKVELFIKVLDGFTTYKYGDQKLFEYEVEKQKRENTK
;
A
#
# COMPACT_ATOMS: atom_id res chain seq x y z
N MET A 1 68.70 -3.16 -11.86
CA MET A 1 67.51 -3.97 -12.17
C MET A 1 66.39 -3.52 -11.24
N THR A 2 65.43 -2.78 -11.78
CA THR A 2 64.25 -2.32 -11.05
C THR A 2 63.06 -2.69 -11.93
N GLN A 3 62.24 -3.63 -11.46
CA GLN A 3 61.11 -4.19 -12.18
C GLN A 3 60.00 -3.14 -12.29
N GLU A 4 59.66 -2.72 -13.52
CA GLU A 4 58.41 -2.02 -13.79
C GLU A 4 57.25 -3.02 -13.68
N LYS A 5 56.36 -2.80 -12.70
CA LYS A 5 55.11 -3.53 -12.58
C LYS A 5 54.13 -3.04 -13.65
N ALA A 6 53.56 -4.00 -14.37
CA ALA A 6 52.52 -3.80 -15.37
C ALA A 6 51.27 -3.10 -14.80
N LYS A 7 50.91 -1.93 -15.35
CA LYS A 7 49.56 -1.35 -15.19
C LYS A 7 48.59 -2.02 -16.17
N LYS A 8 47.96 -3.12 -15.75
CA LYS A 8 46.66 -3.55 -16.29
C LYS A 8 45.56 -3.01 -15.38
N ARG A 9 44.81 -2.01 -15.82
CA ARG A 9 43.43 -1.70 -15.35
C ARG A 9 42.77 -0.62 -16.20
N GLY A 10 41.64 -0.97 -16.80
CA GLY A 10 40.58 -0.05 -17.22
C GLY A 10 40.73 0.53 -18.64
N ARG A 11 39.83 0.11 -19.53
CA ARG A 11 39.48 0.84 -20.76
C ARG A 11 39.29 2.33 -20.41
N PRO A 12 39.85 3.31 -21.16
CA PRO A 12 39.60 4.71 -20.89
C PRO A 12 38.09 4.94 -20.83
N ALA A 13 37.61 5.58 -19.76
CA ALA A 13 36.21 5.99 -19.67
C ALA A 13 35.87 6.72 -20.96
N LYS A 14 34.78 6.32 -21.65
CA LYS A 14 34.27 7.10 -22.78
C LYS A 14 34.26 8.56 -22.35
N LEU A 15 34.98 9.41 -23.09
CA LEU A 15 34.92 10.86 -22.94
C LEU A 15 33.45 11.26 -22.80
N LEU A 16 33.13 11.94 -21.70
CA LEU A 16 31.80 12.50 -21.49
C LEU A 16 31.62 13.56 -22.57
N GLN A 17 30.71 13.31 -23.50
CA GLN A 17 30.44 14.27 -24.56
C GLN A 17 29.78 15.50 -23.94
N VAL A 18 30.11 16.69 -24.43
CA VAL A 18 29.55 17.97 -23.95
C VAL A 18 28.01 17.91 -23.95
N ALA A 19 27.41 17.33 -25.00
CA ALA A 19 25.97 17.10 -25.05
C ALA A 19 25.43 16.20 -23.93
N GLU A 20 26.14 15.11 -23.56
CA GLU A 20 25.74 14.23 -22.44
C GLU A 20 25.75 14.99 -21.10
N LEU A 21 26.66 15.96 -20.94
CA LEU A 21 26.78 16.78 -19.73
C LEU A 21 25.70 17.87 -19.67
N HIS A 22 25.33 18.47 -20.79
CA HIS A 22 24.18 19.38 -20.86
C HIS A 22 22.88 18.67 -20.48
N ASP A 23 22.57 17.55 -21.13
CA ASP A 23 21.37 16.77 -20.84
C ASP A 23 21.35 16.29 -19.37
N PHE A 24 22.53 15.97 -18.82
CA PHE A 24 22.68 15.59 -17.42
C PHE A 24 22.34 16.74 -16.46
N VAL A 25 22.84 17.95 -16.72
CA VAL A 25 22.53 19.12 -15.90
C VAL A 25 21.04 19.47 -15.99
N GLU A 26 20.43 19.42 -17.19
CA GLU A 26 18.99 19.60 -17.35
C GLU A 26 18.20 18.57 -16.51
N TYR A 27 18.58 17.30 -16.58
CA TYR A 27 17.98 16.25 -15.74
C TYR A 27 18.10 16.51 -14.24
N LEU A 28 19.22 17.07 -13.78
CA LEU A 28 19.38 17.44 -12.37
C LEU A 28 18.50 18.64 -12.00
N LEU A 29 18.38 19.62 -12.89
CA LEU A 29 17.56 20.82 -12.69
C LEU A 29 16.07 20.49 -12.59
N GLU A 30 15.59 19.47 -13.29
CA GLU A 30 14.22 18.96 -13.19
C GLU A 30 13.89 18.29 -11.84
N LYS A 31 14.92 17.89 -11.06
CA LYS A 31 14.71 17.26 -9.76
C LYS A 31 14.60 18.29 -8.64
N HIS A 32 13.57 18.14 -7.82
CA HIS A 32 13.40 18.89 -6.58
C HIS A 32 12.95 17.96 -5.44
N PRO A 33 13.62 17.96 -4.26
CA PRO A 33 14.84 18.69 -3.92
C PRO A 33 16.12 18.04 -4.51
N ARG A 34 17.18 18.85 -4.70
CA ARG A 34 18.53 18.38 -5.09
C ARG A 34 19.43 18.19 -3.88
N THR A 35 20.40 17.29 -3.98
CA THR A 35 21.45 17.12 -2.96
C THR A 35 22.56 18.15 -3.12
N ASP A 36 23.35 18.37 -2.07
CA ASP A 36 24.52 19.26 -2.12
C ASP A 36 25.51 18.83 -3.22
N LEU A 37 25.75 17.53 -3.37
CA LEU A 37 26.56 16.96 -4.45
C LEU A 37 26.00 17.32 -5.83
N GLN A 38 24.68 17.28 -6.02
CA GLN A 38 24.06 17.62 -7.30
C GLN A 38 24.20 19.11 -7.60
N ASN A 39 24.01 19.98 -6.61
CA ASN A 39 24.21 21.42 -6.79
C ASN A 39 25.68 21.73 -7.11
N GLN A 40 26.63 21.15 -6.36
CA GLN A 40 28.06 21.32 -6.61
C GLN A 40 28.46 20.88 -8.03
N VAL A 41 27.95 19.73 -8.49
CA VAL A 41 28.24 19.22 -9.84
C VAL A 41 27.66 20.11 -10.94
N ILE A 42 26.49 20.74 -10.71
CA ILE A 42 25.93 21.72 -11.65
C ILE A 42 26.85 22.95 -11.74
N ASP A 43 27.24 23.50 -10.60
CA ASP A 43 28.09 24.70 -10.54
C ASP A 43 29.45 24.44 -11.19
N ASP A 44 30.09 23.31 -10.88
CA ASP A 44 31.38 22.89 -11.45
C ASP A 44 31.30 22.76 -12.98
N LEU A 45 30.24 22.11 -13.50
CA LEU A 45 30.08 21.92 -14.94
C LEU A 45 29.75 23.23 -15.68
N GLN A 46 28.97 24.13 -15.08
CA GLN A 46 28.64 25.41 -15.69
C GLN A 46 29.81 26.39 -15.69
N ALA A 47 30.66 26.37 -14.65
CA ALA A 47 31.83 27.25 -14.55
C ALA A 47 32.85 27.00 -15.67
N GLU A 48 33.00 25.74 -16.10
CA GLU A 48 33.93 25.33 -17.15
C GLU A 48 33.27 25.12 -18.52
N ASP A 49 32.08 25.70 -18.76
CA ASP A 49 31.31 25.55 -20.00
C ASP A 49 31.20 24.09 -20.48
N PHE A 50 30.89 23.20 -19.52
CA PHE A 50 30.74 21.75 -19.72
C PHE A 50 32.00 21.05 -20.25
N ASN A 51 33.17 21.69 -20.16
CA ASN A 51 34.45 21.10 -20.49
C ASN A 51 34.98 20.22 -19.35
N PHE A 52 34.63 18.94 -19.39
CA PHE A 52 35.03 17.97 -18.37
C PHE A 52 36.55 17.85 -18.15
N GLU A 53 37.38 18.14 -19.17
CA GLU A 53 38.83 18.04 -19.07
C GLU A 53 39.46 19.19 -18.28
N MET A 54 38.77 20.35 -18.19
CA MET A 54 39.23 21.52 -17.43
C MET A 54 38.94 21.41 -15.93
N LEU A 55 38.05 20.50 -15.55
CA LEU A 55 37.76 20.20 -14.15
C LEU A 55 38.98 19.59 -13.45
N SER A 56 39.19 19.96 -12.18
CA SER A 56 40.17 19.29 -11.32
C SER A 56 39.85 17.80 -11.15
N GLU A 57 40.85 16.99 -10.81
CA GLU A 57 40.67 15.54 -10.62
C GLU A 57 39.58 15.22 -9.58
N ALA A 58 39.50 16.03 -8.50
CA ALA A 58 38.46 15.89 -7.49
C ALA A 58 37.05 16.16 -8.06
N GLN A 59 36.88 17.25 -8.82
CA GLN A 59 35.61 17.57 -9.48
C GLN A 59 35.21 16.51 -10.51
N GLN A 60 36.17 16.01 -11.30
CA GLN A 60 35.93 14.92 -12.25
C GLN A 60 35.41 13.64 -11.56
N ILE A 61 35.88 13.33 -10.35
CA ILE A 61 35.40 12.19 -9.56
C ILE A 61 33.94 12.42 -9.12
N LEU A 62 33.63 13.61 -8.60
CA LEU A 62 32.27 13.96 -8.14
C LEU A 62 31.26 13.93 -9.29
N VAL A 63 31.62 14.52 -10.44
CA VAL A 63 30.79 14.49 -11.66
C VAL A 63 30.53 13.04 -12.08
N ARG A 64 31.57 12.19 -12.12
CA ARG A 64 31.42 10.76 -12.47
C ARG A 64 30.52 10.00 -11.48
N GLU A 65 30.55 10.35 -10.21
CA GLU A 65 29.68 9.76 -9.19
C GLU A 65 28.23 10.18 -9.40
N ALA A 66 27.98 11.48 -9.55
CA ALA A 66 26.65 12.04 -9.78
C ALA A 66 26.02 11.63 -11.12
N LEU A 67 26.84 11.28 -12.11
CA LEU A 67 26.40 10.76 -13.42
C LEU A 67 25.85 9.33 -13.37
N LYS A 68 26.19 8.51 -12.37
CA LYS A 68 25.78 7.09 -12.35
C LYS A 68 24.25 6.93 -12.40
N PRO A 69 23.44 7.62 -11.56
CA PRO A 69 21.99 7.50 -11.61
C PRO A 69 21.39 8.04 -12.91
N TYR A 70 22.00 9.09 -13.48
CA TYR A 70 21.56 9.65 -14.76
C TYR A 70 21.76 8.66 -15.91
N ARG A 71 22.93 8.02 -15.99
CA ARG A 71 23.20 6.99 -17.01
C ARG A 71 22.27 5.80 -16.90
N GLU A 72 21.89 5.41 -15.68
CA GLU A 72 20.85 4.41 -15.47
C GLU A 72 19.49 4.90 -15.97
N HIS A 73 19.11 6.13 -15.62
CA HIS A 73 17.86 6.75 -16.09
C HIS A 73 17.77 6.77 -17.61
N ILE A 74 18.83 7.21 -18.30
CA ILE A 74 18.87 7.28 -19.76
C ILE A 74 18.70 5.90 -20.39
N LYS A 75 19.36 4.86 -19.87
CA LYS A 75 19.16 3.49 -20.35
C LYS A 75 17.70 3.05 -20.25
N LEU A 76 17.05 3.32 -19.12
CA LEU A 76 15.65 2.99 -18.91
C LEU A 76 14.73 3.80 -19.84
N LYS A 77 14.99 5.11 -19.96
CA LYS A 77 14.25 6.03 -20.84
C LYS A 77 14.35 5.61 -22.30
N THR A 78 15.55 5.31 -22.79
CA THR A 78 15.74 4.83 -24.16
C THR A 78 14.95 3.54 -24.43
N LEU A 79 14.92 2.60 -23.49
CA LEU A 79 14.10 1.40 -23.65
C LEU A 79 12.60 1.74 -23.64
N PHE A 80 12.17 2.60 -22.72
CA PHE A 80 10.79 3.06 -22.66
C PHE A 80 10.33 3.73 -23.97
N ASP A 81 11.13 4.64 -24.51
CA ASP A 81 10.84 5.35 -25.75
C ASP A 81 10.73 4.36 -26.91
N GLN A 82 11.64 3.39 -27.01
CA GLN A 82 11.58 2.31 -28.00
C GLN A 82 10.28 1.49 -27.89
N LEU A 83 9.98 0.97 -26.68
CA LEU A 83 8.81 0.11 -26.46
C LEU A 83 7.49 0.85 -26.67
N SER A 84 7.46 2.15 -26.36
CA SER A 84 6.27 2.99 -26.52
C SER A 84 5.90 3.23 -27.99
N THR A 85 6.82 2.96 -28.93
CA THR A 85 6.52 3.02 -30.37
C THR A 85 5.91 1.75 -30.94
N PHE A 86 5.91 0.64 -30.18
CA PHE A 86 5.35 -0.62 -30.66
C PHE A 86 3.82 -0.56 -30.65
N PRO A 87 3.16 -0.97 -31.76
CA PRO A 87 1.70 -0.93 -31.85
C PRO A 87 1.03 -1.93 -30.90
N GLU A 88 1.65 -3.09 -30.69
CA GLU A 88 1.17 -4.14 -29.80
C GLU A 88 2.33 -4.61 -28.89
N PRO A 89 2.58 -3.89 -27.77
CA PRO A 89 3.59 -4.31 -26.81
C PRO A 89 3.14 -5.59 -26.10
N THR A 90 4.10 -6.46 -25.84
CA THR A 90 3.86 -7.70 -25.07
C THR A 90 3.52 -7.37 -23.62
N GLU A 91 3.02 -8.35 -22.85
CA GLU A 91 2.73 -8.15 -21.42
C GLU A 91 3.96 -7.66 -20.64
N TYR A 92 5.14 -8.15 -21.02
CA TYR A 92 6.41 -7.75 -20.40
C TYR A 92 6.74 -6.29 -20.66
N GLU A 93 6.59 -5.87 -21.92
CA GLU A 93 6.89 -4.52 -22.37
C GLU A 93 5.88 -3.53 -21.80
N THR A 94 4.59 -3.90 -21.80
CA THR A 94 3.52 -3.13 -21.16
C THR A 94 3.82 -2.90 -19.68
N LYS A 95 4.21 -3.96 -18.95
CA LYS A 95 4.54 -3.83 -17.53
C LYS A 95 5.79 -2.96 -17.30
N PHE A 96 6.79 -3.05 -18.18
CA PHE A 96 7.95 -2.17 -18.13
C PHE A 96 7.56 -0.70 -18.34
N ILE A 97 6.72 -0.42 -19.34
CA ILE A 97 6.21 0.93 -19.65
C ILE A 97 5.46 1.51 -18.45
N GLU A 98 4.57 0.75 -17.82
CA GLU A 98 3.85 1.16 -16.60
C GLU A 98 4.80 1.51 -15.46
N LEU A 99 5.75 0.60 -15.15
CA LEU A 99 6.73 0.84 -14.10
C LEU A 99 7.61 2.05 -14.41
N PHE A 100 8.00 2.26 -15.66
CA PHE A 100 8.79 3.43 -16.02
C PHE A 100 8.00 4.74 -15.84
N LYS A 101 6.70 4.77 -16.18
CA LYS A 101 5.84 5.94 -15.94
C LYS A 101 5.77 6.29 -14.45
N SER A 102 5.53 5.31 -13.58
CA SER A 102 5.54 5.52 -12.12
C SER A 102 6.92 5.94 -11.60
N TYR A 103 8.01 5.42 -12.20
CA TYR A 103 9.37 5.86 -11.86
C TYR A 103 9.60 7.34 -12.23
N LYS A 104 9.12 7.79 -13.40
CA LYS A 104 9.19 9.20 -13.81
C LYS A 104 8.40 10.11 -12.86
N ASN A 105 7.24 9.66 -12.39
CA ASN A 105 6.39 10.39 -11.45
C ASN A 105 6.88 10.34 -9.99
N GLN A 106 8.00 9.69 -9.70
CA GLN A 106 8.52 9.48 -8.34
C GLN A 106 7.57 8.71 -7.41
N GLU A 107 6.65 7.92 -7.96
CA GLU A 107 5.64 7.16 -7.22
C GLU A 107 6.12 5.75 -6.83
N LEU A 108 7.32 5.40 -7.29
CA LEU A 108 7.80 4.03 -7.33
C LEU A 108 8.70 3.71 -6.14
N GLY A 109 8.34 2.70 -5.35
CA GLY A 109 9.11 2.30 -4.19
C GLY A 109 10.42 1.58 -4.55
N ASN A 110 11.36 1.48 -3.60
CA ASN A 110 12.66 0.82 -3.80
C ASN A 110 12.54 -0.62 -4.35
N SER A 111 11.52 -1.38 -3.92
CA SER A 111 11.28 -2.75 -4.43
C SER A 111 10.87 -2.75 -5.90
N GLU A 112 10.03 -1.81 -6.31
CA GLU A 112 9.55 -1.69 -7.68
C GLU A 112 10.68 -1.17 -8.57
N LEU A 113 11.56 -0.31 -8.05
CA LEU A 113 12.69 0.23 -8.80
C LEU A 113 13.67 -0.90 -9.16
N ASN A 114 13.90 -1.81 -8.22
CA ASN A 114 14.69 -3.01 -8.47
C ASN A 114 14.02 -3.93 -9.49
N ILE A 115 12.69 -4.03 -9.49
CA ILE A 115 11.95 -4.77 -10.52
C ILE A 115 12.18 -4.11 -11.88
N LEU A 116 11.98 -2.80 -12.01
CA LEU A 116 12.20 -2.05 -13.26
C LEU A 116 13.63 -2.26 -13.80
N LYS A 117 14.66 -2.15 -12.95
CA LYS A 117 16.06 -2.39 -13.33
C LYS A 117 16.32 -3.83 -13.76
N THR A 118 15.73 -4.79 -13.05
CA THR A 118 15.84 -6.22 -13.42
C THR A 118 15.13 -6.49 -14.74
N MET A 119 13.98 -5.85 -14.98
CA MET A 119 13.23 -5.98 -16.21
C MET A 119 14.02 -5.47 -17.41
N PHE A 120 14.62 -4.27 -17.29
CA PHE A 120 15.53 -3.74 -18.30
C PHE A 120 16.65 -4.74 -18.62
N THR A 121 17.33 -5.26 -17.59
CA THR A 121 18.47 -6.16 -17.77
C THR A 121 18.07 -7.45 -18.50
N ARG A 122 16.94 -8.05 -18.10
CA ARG A 122 16.40 -9.26 -18.76
C ARG A 122 15.99 -8.99 -20.19
N TYR A 123 15.35 -7.84 -20.46
CA TYR A 123 14.98 -7.47 -21.83
C TYR A 123 16.19 -7.25 -22.73
N GLN A 124 17.28 -6.66 -22.23
CA GLN A 124 18.54 -6.54 -22.99
C GLN A 124 19.13 -7.91 -23.32
N ARG A 125 19.11 -8.86 -22.37
CA ARG A 125 19.54 -10.25 -22.63
C ARG A 125 18.65 -10.96 -23.64
N PHE A 126 17.35 -10.72 -23.60
CA PHE A 126 16.41 -11.22 -24.62
C PHE A 126 16.76 -10.66 -26.02
N LYS A 127 17.00 -9.34 -26.14
CA LYS A 127 17.47 -8.73 -27.40
C LYS A 127 18.81 -9.28 -27.88
N ALA A 128 19.70 -9.64 -26.96
CA ALA A 128 20.97 -10.30 -27.25
C ALA A 128 20.84 -11.81 -27.54
N GLN A 129 19.61 -12.36 -27.59
CA GLN A 129 19.32 -13.79 -27.77
C GLN A 129 19.87 -14.71 -26.67
N GLU A 130 20.22 -14.15 -25.50
CA GLU A 130 20.65 -14.90 -24.32
C GLU A 130 19.47 -15.41 -23.47
N LEU A 131 18.26 -14.87 -23.70
CA LEU A 131 17.02 -15.30 -23.07
C LEU A 131 15.93 -15.51 -24.13
N GLN A 132 14.96 -16.35 -23.82
CA GLN A 132 13.77 -16.57 -24.63
C GLN A 132 12.57 -15.81 -24.07
N MET A 133 11.51 -15.68 -24.87
CA MET A 133 10.27 -15.01 -24.46
C MET A 133 9.66 -15.64 -23.20
N LYS A 134 9.70 -16.97 -23.10
CA LYS A 134 9.21 -17.72 -21.93
C LYS A 134 9.93 -17.33 -20.63
N ASP A 135 11.20 -16.93 -20.70
CA ASP A 135 11.96 -16.47 -19.53
C ASP A 135 11.48 -15.11 -19.02
N LEU A 136 11.02 -14.25 -19.94
CA LEU A 136 10.40 -12.96 -19.62
C LEU A 136 9.02 -13.17 -18.98
N GLU A 137 8.18 -14.01 -19.57
CA GLU A 137 6.85 -14.37 -19.06
C GLU A 137 6.92 -15.03 -17.67
N LEU A 138 7.88 -15.95 -17.47
CA LEU A 138 8.10 -16.59 -16.18
C LEU A 138 8.45 -15.56 -15.10
N TYR A 139 9.28 -14.57 -15.43
CA TYR A 139 9.65 -13.51 -14.49
C TYR A 139 8.45 -12.63 -14.11
N LEU A 140 7.57 -12.28 -15.05
CA LEU A 140 6.32 -11.55 -14.75
C LEU A 140 5.46 -12.34 -13.77
N THR A 141 5.27 -13.64 -14.05
CA THR A 141 4.49 -14.54 -13.19
C THR A 141 5.05 -14.60 -11.77
N GLN A 142 6.39 -14.60 -11.62
CA GLN A 142 7.03 -14.59 -10.30
C GLN A 142 6.76 -13.29 -9.52
N ILE A 143 6.79 -12.13 -10.19
CA ILE A 143 6.48 -10.85 -9.56
C ILE A 143 5.02 -10.82 -9.10
N GLN A 144 4.09 -11.21 -9.97
CA GLN A 144 2.66 -11.25 -9.66
C GLN A 144 2.35 -12.16 -8.46
N LYS A 145 2.89 -13.38 -8.44
CA LYS A 145 2.73 -14.32 -7.31
C LYS A 145 3.28 -13.76 -6.00
N LYS A 146 4.39 -13.01 -6.04
CA LYS A 146 4.97 -12.39 -4.84
C LYS A 146 4.05 -11.32 -4.26
N ASP A 147 3.43 -10.51 -5.11
CA ASP A 147 2.50 -9.46 -4.66
C ASP A 147 1.17 -10.03 -4.16
N GLU A 148 0.65 -11.09 -4.78
CA GLU A 148 -0.49 -11.85 -4.24
C GLU A 148 -0.18 -12.47 -2.87
N GLY A 149 1.03 -13.04 -2.70
CA GLY A 149 1.47 -13.60 -1.42
C GLY A 149 1.52 -12.55 -0.31
N LYS A 150 1.96 -11.33 -0.61
CA LYS A 150 1.94 -10.20 0.36
C LYS A 150 0.51 -9.83 0.76
N LYS A 151 -0.43 -9.73 -0.21
CA LYS A 151 -1.85 -9.45 0.07
C LYS A 151 -2.47 -10.53 0.97
N ARG A 152 -2.26 -11.81 0.64
CA ARG A 152 -2.72 -12.93 1.48
C ARG A 152 -2.15 -12.88 2.91
N LYS A 153 -0.89 -12.48 3.07
CA LYS A 153 -0.27 -12.32 4.40
C LYS A 153 -0.91 -11.19 5.19
N ALA A 154 -1.18 -10.04 4.56
CA ALA A 154 -1.86 -8.91 5.20
C ALA A 154 -3.30 -9.25 5.60
N ASP A 155 -4.05 -9.93 4.73
CA ASP A 155 -5.41 -10.38 5.04
C ASP A 155 -5.44 -11.39 6.19
N ASN A 156 -4.49 -12.34 6.20
CA ASN A 156 -4.37 -13.29 7.31
C ASN A 156 -4.01 -12.59 8.62
N GLN A 157 -3.07 -11.64 8.60
CA GLN A 157 -2.74 -10.83 9.77
C GLN A 157 -3.97 -10.11 10.33
N ARG A 158 -4.76 -9.48 9.47
CA ARG A 158 -6.00 -8.79 9.88
C ARG A 158 -7.03 -9.76 10.46
N LYS A 159 -7.17 -10.98 9.90
CA LYS A 159 -8.05 -12.02 10.48
C LYS A 159 -7.60 -12.41 11.89
N PHE A 160 -6.30 -12.57 12.12
CA PHE A 160 -5.76 -12.85 13.45
C PHE A 160 -6.02 -11.71 14.44
N GLU A 161 -5.81 -10.46 14.02
CA GLU A 161 -6.08 -9.27 14.84
C GLU A 161 -7.55 -9.15 15.22
N LEU A 162 -8.46 -9.38 14.26
CA LEU A 162 -9.91 -9.39 14.51
C LEU A 162 -10.31 -10.52 15.47
N GLY A 163 -9.78 -11.74 15.28
CA GLY A 163 -9.99 -12.85 16.21
C GLY A 163 -9.51 -12.51 17.63
N GLY A 164 -8.33 -11.91 17.74
CA GLY A 164 -7.79 -11.41 19.02
C GLY A 164 -8.68 -10.34 19.67
N ALA A 165 -9.22 -9.41 18.89
CA ALA A 165 -10.13 -8.37 19.37
C ALA A 165 -11.44 -8.96 19.90
N VAL A 166 -12.01 -9.95 19.21
CA VAL A 166 -13.22 -10.67 19.66
C VAL A 166 -12.94 -11.39 20.99
N ILE A 167 -11.83 -12.13 21.08
CA ILE A 167 -11.41 -12.81 22.33
C ILE A 167 -11.26 -11.80 23.48
N ALA A 168 -10.64 -10.64 23.22
CA ALA A 168 -10.48 -9.59 24.22
C ALA A 168 -11.82 -9.01 24.68
N ALA A 169 -12.78 -8.84 23.77
CA ALA A 169 -14.13 -8.38 24.10
C ALA A 169 -14.87 -9.37 25.02
N PHE A 170 -14.81 -10.68 24.73
CA PHE A 170 -15.41 -11.69 25.61
C PHE A 170 -14.80 -11.69 27.02
N LYS A 171 -13.47 -11.54 27.12
CA LYS A 171 -12.78 -11.41 28.42
C LYS A 171 -13.25 -10.16 29.18
N LYS A 172 -13.36 -9.00 28.52
CA LYS A 172 -13.87 -7.76 29.13
C LYS A 172 -15.32 -7.89 29.62
N MET A 173 -16.14 -8.67 28.92
CA MET A 173 -17.52 -8.96 29.33
C MET A 173 -17.63 -10.06 30.40
N ASN A 174 -16.51 -10.63 30.85
CA ASN A 174 -16.46 -11.79 31.74
C ASN A 174 -17.31 -12.98 31.23
N LYS A 175 -17.37 -13.15 29.90
CA LYS A 175 -18.12 -14.24 29.24
C LYS A 175 -17.16 -15.36 28.85
N LYS A 176 -17.60 -16.62 29.01
CA LYS A 176 -16.88 -17.77 28.43
C LYS A 176 -16.88 -17.64 26.92
N ILE A 177 -15.72 -17.85 26.31
CA ILE A 177 -15.58 -17.86 24.85
C ILE A 177 -16.11 -19.21 24.34
N PRO A 178 -17.10 -19.22 23.44
CA PRO A 178 -17.57 -20.44 22.80
C PRO A 178 -16.43 -21.16 22.06
N GLU A 179 -16.45 -22.49 22.09
CA GLU A 179 -15.48 -23.31 21.34
C GLU A 179 -15.82 -23.36 19.83
N ASP A 180 -17.11 -23.22 19.49
CA ASP A 180 -17.59 -23.17 18.10
C ASP A 180 -17.64 -21.73 17.58
N VAL A 181 -16.94 -21.50 16.47
CA VAL A 181 -16.88 -20.20 15.77
C VAL A 181 -18.26 -19.74 15.30
N SER A 182 -19.15 -20.68 14.95
CA SER A 182 -20.52 -20.37 14.51
C SER A 182 -21.32 -19.75 15.66
N GLN A 183 -21.10 -20.21 16.90
CA GLN A 183 -21.75 -19.64 18.08
C GLN A 183 -21.25 -18.22 18.36
N VAL A 184 -19.96 -17.96 18.19
CA VAL A 184 -19.41 -16.58 18.30
C VAL A 184 -20.10 -15.65 17.32
N THR A 185 -20.23 -16.08 16.07
CA THR A 185 -20.87 -15.31 15.00
C THR A 185 -22.34 -15.07 15.30
N ASN A 186 -23.07 -16.10 15.70
CA ASN A 186 -24.49 -16.02 16.04
C ASN A 186 -24.75 -15.13 17.26
N LEU A 187 -23.85 -15.11 18.25
CA LEU A 187 -23.96 -14.21 19.39
C LEU A 187 -23.81 -12.74 18.97
N ILE A 188 -22.85 -12.45 18.09
CA ILE A 188 -22.63 -11.08 17.58
C ILE A 188 -23.85 -10.62 16.77
N ILE A 189 -24.25 -11.41 15.76
CA ILE A 189 -25.39 -11.10 14.90
C ILE A 189 -26.69 -11.05 15.71
N GLY A 190 -26.90 -12.01 16.61
CA GLY A 190 -28.10 -12.08 17.43
C GLY A 190 -28.25 -10.87 18.36
N ASN A 191 -27.15 -10.38 18.93
CA ASN A 191 -27.17 -9.18 19.76
C ASN A 191 -27.45 -7.92 18.94
N ASP A 192 -26.88 -7.80 17.73
CA ASP A 192 -27.16 -6.69 16.82
C ASP A 192 -28.63 -6.67 16.38
N ASN A 193 -29.15 -7.81 15.93
CA ASN A 193 -30.56 -7.99 15.56
C ASN A 193 -31.51 -7.67 16.73
N PHE A 194 -31.14 -8.02 17.96
CA PHE A 194 -31.94 -7.70 19.14
C PHE A 194 -31.99 -6.20 19.40
N CYS A 195 -30.83 -5.52 19.35
CA CYS A 195 -30.74 -4.07 19.47
C CYS A 195 -31.54 -3.36 18.37
N GLU A 196 -31.46 -3.85 17.12
CA GLU A 196 -32.23 -3.31 16.00
C GLU A 196 -33.74 -3.41 16.26
N LYS A 197 -34.23 -4.59 16.66
CA LYS A 197 -35.65 -4.78 17.02
C LYS A 197 -36.10 -3.86 18.15
N ILE A 198 -35.29 -3.70 19.19
CA ILE A 198 -35.58 -2.74 20.28
C ILE A 198 -35.67 -1.33 19.72
N SER A 199 -34.73 -0.94 18.87
CA SER A 199 -34.65 0.43 18.32
C SER A 199 -35.90 0.84 17.53
N GLN A 200 -36.58 -0.15 16.95
CA GLN A 200 -37.80 0.03 16.18
C GLN A 200 -39.06 0.09 17.05
N THR A 201 -38.98 -0.24 18.35
CA THR A 201 -40.15 -0.17 19.24
C THR A 201 -40.58 1.27 19.50
N ASP A 202 -41.90 1.48 19.59
CA ASP A 202 -42.49 2.79 19.89
C ASP A 202 -41.95 3.37 21.21
N LEU A 203 -41.77 2.52 22.22
CA LEU A 203 -41.26 2.95 23.51
C LEU A 203 -39.84 3.48 23.39
N TYR A 204 -38.94 2.72 22.75
CA TYR A 204 -37.56 3.15 22.56
C TYR A 204 -37.48 4.46 21.76
N GLN A 205 -38.23 4.56 20.66
CA GLN A 205 -38.26 5.77 19.84
C GLN A 205 -38.77 7.00 20.61
N LYS A 206 -39.76 6.84 21.49
CA LYS A 206 -40.25 7.93 22.34
C LYS A 206 -39.20 8.31 23.39
N VAL A 207 -38.58 7.35 24.06
CA VAL A 207 -37.53 7.62 25.06
C VAL A 207 -36.33 8.30 24.41
N CYS A 208 -35.92 7.90 23.21
CA CYS A 208 -34.81 8.49 22.49
C CYS A 208 -35.01 9.96 22.06
N LYS A 209 -36.23 10.51 22.16
CA LYS A 209 -36.48 11.95 21.94
C LYS A 209 -36.19 12.81 23.17
N HIS A 210 -36.02 12.19 24.34
CA HIS A 210 -35.81 12.89 25.60
C HIS A 210 -34.34 13.00 26.02
N GLU A 211 -33.44 12.29 25.34
CA GLU A 211 -32.00 12.37 25.56
C GLU A 211 -31.27 12.22 24.24
N ASP A 212 -30.10 12.85 24.08
CA ASP A 212 -29.32 12.79 22.83
C ASP A 212 -28.13 11.82 22.92
N ILE A 213 -27.58 11.63 24.12
CA ILE A 213 -26.41 10.79 24.36
C ILE A 213 -26.81 9.31 24.42
N TYR A 214 -26.19 8.46 23.58
CA TYR A 214 -26.54 7.03 23.48
C TYR A 214 -26.54 6.28 24.83
N SER A 215 -25.48 6.43 25.63
CA SER A 215 -25.42 5.76 26.95
C SER A 215 -26.57 6.18 27.87
N LYS A 216 -26.91 7.48 27.89
CA LYS A 216 -28.05 8.01 28.67
C LYS A 216 -29.40 7.57 28.12
N LYS A 217 -29.56 7.50 26.78
CA LYS A 217 -30.77 6.93 26.14
C LYS A 217 -31.03 5.52 26.63
N VAL A 218 -29.99 4.68 26.64
CA VAL A 218 -30.08 3.28 27.10
C VAL A 218 -30.43 3.22 28.58
N GLU A 219 -29.76 4.00 29.43
CA GLU A 219 -30.08 4.06 30.86
C GLU A 219 -31.52 4.52 31.14
N LEU A 220 -31.99 5.56 30.43
CA LEU A 220 -33.35 6.08 30.56
C LEU A 220 -34.37 5.04 30.09
N PHE A 221 -34.10 4.37 28.96
CA PHE A 221 -34.95 3.31 28.43
C PHE A 221 -35.11 2.16 29.42
N ILE A 222 -34.01 1.71 30.03
CA ILE A 222 -34.03 0.67 31.08
C ILE A 222 -34.87 1.13 32.28
N LYS A 223 -34.69 2.37 32.76
CA LYS A 223 -35.48 2.90 33.88
C LYS A 223 -36.98 2.97 33.57
N VAL A 224 -37.34 3.36 32.35
CA VAL A 224 -38.75 3.40 31.91
C VAL A 224 -39.32 1.99 31.80
N LEU A 225 -38.57 1.03 31.26
CA LEU A 225 -38.94 -0.38 31.24
C LEU A 225 -39.17 -0.94 32.65
N ASP A 226 -38.25 -0.68 33.57
CA ASP A 226 -38.39 -1.11 34.97
C ASP A 226 -39.62 -0.46 35.62
N GLY A 227 -39.92 0.81 35.31
CA GLY A 227 -41.12 1.49 35.77
C GLY A 227 -42.42 0.74 35.42
N PHE A 228 -42.51 0.15 34.22
CA PHE A 228 -43.70 -0.62 33.81
C PHE A 228 -43.96 -1.87 34.66
N THR A 229 -42.95 -2.40 35.36
CA THR A 229 -43.15 -3.54 36.27
C THR A 229 -44.00 -3.19 37.50
N THR A 230 -44.15 -1.90 37.79
CA THR A 230 -44.93 -1.37 38.92
C THR A 230 -46.27 -0.77 38.50
N TYR A 231 -46.48 -0.56 37.20
CA TYR A 231 -47.70 0.01 36.66
C TYR A 231 -48.86 -1.00 36.68
N LYS A 232 -50.03 -0.57 37.13
CA LYS A 232 -51.25 -1.40 37.20
C LYS A 232 -52.23 -1.06 36.08
N TYR A 233 -52.84 -2.09 35.51
CA TYR A 233 -53.96 -2.00 34.57
C TYR A 233 -55.17 -2.68 35.22
N GLY A 234 -56.10 -1.87 35.73
CA GLY A 234 -57.12 -2.35 36.68
C GLY A 234 -56.46 -2.85 37.96
N ASP A 235 -56.81 -4.06 38.38
CA ASP A 235 -56.28 -4.69 39.60
C ASP A 235 -54.98 -5.50 39.38
N GLN A 236 -54.56 -5.70 38.13
CA GLN A 236 -53.39 -6.52 37.76
C GLN A 236 -52.22 -5.64 37.30
N LYS A 237 -50.97 -6.13 37.41
CA LYS A 237 -49.82 -5.43 36.85
C LYS A 237 -49.82 -5.53 35.32
N LEU A 238 -49.45 -4.44 34.65
CA LEU A 238 -49.51 -4.34 33.18
C LEU A 238 -48.70 -5.44 32.49
N PHE A 239 -47.51 -5.77 33.00
CA PHE A 239 -46.67 -6.81 32.38
C PHE A 239 -47.32 -8.21 32.49
N GLU A 240 -48.00 -8.50 33.60
CA GLU A 240 -48.67 -9.79 33.81
C GLU A 240 -49.84 -9.93 32.83
N TYR A 241 -50.64 -8.86 32.70
CA TYR A 241 -51.75 -8.80 31.74
C TYR A 241 -51.28 -9.05 30.31
N GLU A 242 -50.23 -8.35 29.84
CA GLU A 242 -49.78 -8.48 28.45
C GLU A 242 -49.17 -9.86 28.18
N VAL A 243 -48.41 -10.44 29.12
CA VAL A 243 -47.89 -11.82 28.99
C VAL A 243 -49.03 -12.84 28.85
N GLU A 244 -50.06 -12.73 29.69
CA GLU A 244 -51.21 -13.64 29.63
C GLU A 244 -52.05 -13.47 28.36
N LYS A 245 -52.18 -12.24 27.87
CA LYS A 245 -52.86 -11.95 26.60
C LYS A 245 -52.15 -12.62 25.44
N GLN A 246 -50.83 -12.44 25.32
CA GLN A 246 -50.03 -13.05 24.24
C GLN A 246 -50.05 -14.57 24.28
N LYS A 247 -50.05 -15.18 25.47
CA LYS A 247 -50.21 -16.64 25.61
C LYS A 247 -51.57 -17.13 25.09
N ARG A 248 -52.65 -16.38 25.36
CA ARG A 248 -54.01 -16.71 24.89
C ARG A 248 -54.14 -16.60 23.36
N GLU A 249 -53.47 -15.62 22.76
CA GLU A 249 -53.46 -15.42 21.30
C GLU A 249 -52.68 -16.52 20.57
N ASN A 250 -51.58 -17.04 21.16
CA ASN A 250 -50.78 -18.12 20.57
C ASN A 250 -51.37 -19.54 20.73
N THR A 251 -52.48 -19.71 21.43
CA THR A 251 -53.14 -21.01 21.66
C THR A 251 -54.41 -21.19 20.80
N LYS A 252 -54.75 -20.19 19.97
CA LYS A 252 -55.82 -20.25 18.97
C LYS A 252 -55.24 -20.49 17.59
#